data_AF-A0A5N6LPH3-F1
#
_entry.id   AF-A0A5N6LPH3-F1
#
_cell.length_a   1.000
_cell.length_b   1.000
_cell.length_c   1.000
_cell.angle_alpha   90.00
_cell.angle_beta   90.00
_cell.angle_gamma   90.00
#
_symmetry.space_group_name_H-M   'P 1'
#
loop_
_entity.id
_entity.type
_entity.pdbx_description
1 polymer ?
#
loop_
_entity_poly.entity_id
_entity_poly.type
_entity_poly.pdbx_seq_one_letter_code
_entity_poly.pdbx_strand_id
1 'polypeptide(L)'
;MAVEFAKPVIHGLQEKGISKIGAAGLCWGAKVVVELAKDADIQVAALLHPTFVTLDDIKGVKVPVVILGAEFDKISPPELVKQFEAALQAKPEVDHFVKMFPGVSHGWTVRYRDEDVTAVKSAQEAHQDLVDWFGKCLQTAHSAL
;
A
#
# COMPACT_ATOMS: atom_id res chain seq x y z
N MET A 1 -10.30 -4.94 -15.17
CA MET A 1 -11.55 -5.49 -14.62
C MET A 1 -11.76 -5.09 -13.15
N ALA A 2 -10.86 -5.38 -12.21
CA ALA A 2 -11.08 -5.02 -10.80
C ALA A 2 -10.96 -3.50 -10.51
N VAL A 3 -10.06 -2.78 -11.19
CA VAL A 3 -9.92 -1.32 -11.04
C VAL A 3 -11.18 -0.55 -11.48
N GLU A 4 -11.87 -1.04 -12.50
CA GLU A 4 -13.13 -0.46 -13.00
C GLU A 4 -14.25 -0.49 -11.97
N PHE A 5 -14.22 -1.42 -11.01
CA PHE A 5 -15.18 -1.45 -9.90
C PHE A 5 -14.82 -0.49 -8.77
N ALA A 6 -13.54 -0.12 -8.63
CA ALA A 6 -13.11 0.82 -7.59
C ALA A 6 -13.40 2.28 -7.96
N LYS A 7 -13.30 2.64 -9.25
CA LYS A 7 -13.54 4.00 -9.75
C LYS A 7 -14.91 4.58 -9.36
N PRO A 8 -16.04 3.85 -9.48
CA PRO A 8 -17.34 4.35 -9.01
C PRO A 8 -17.41 4.64 -7.51
N VAL A 9 -16.70 3.87 -6.68
CA VAL A 9 -16.64 4.11 -5.23
C VAL A 9 -15.88 5.40 -4.94
N ILE A 10 -14.74 5.61 -5.61
CA ILE A 10 -13.95 6.85 -5.51
C ILE A 10 -14.78 8.05 -5.94
N HIS A 11 -15.49 7.94 -7.08
CA HIS A 11 -16.38 9.00 -7.57
C HIS A 11 -17.48 9.32 -6.56
N GLY A 12 -18.13 8.30 -5.99
CA GLY A 12 -19.17 8.51 -4.97
C GLY A 12 -18.65 9.16 -3.69
N LEU A 13 -17.38 8.98 -3.33
CA LEU A 13 -16.74 9.72 -2.23
C LEU A 13 -16.49 11.19 -2.62
N GLN A 14 -16.03 11.43 -3.84
CA GLN A 14 -15.81 12.78 -4.37
C GLN A 14 -17.11 13.59 -4.47
N GLU A 15 -18.20 12.97 -4.91
CA GLU A 15 -19.55 13.59 -4.93
C GLU A 15 -20.02 14.00 -3.52
N LYS A 16 -19.54 13.33 -2.47
CA LYS A 16 -19.78 13.71 -1.07
C LYS A 16 -18.81 14.77 -0.54
N GLY A 17 -17.98 15.36 -1.41
CA GLY A 17 -17.02 16.41 -1.06
C GLY A 17 -15.69 15.90 -0.50
N ILE A 18 -15.40 14.60 -0.56
CA ILE A 18 -14.13 14.05 -0.11
C ILE A 18 -13.07 14.26 -1.21
N SER A 19 -12.09 15.12 -0.95
CA SER A 19 -11.04 15.48 -1.91
C SER A 19 -9.72 14.73 -1.71
N LYS A 20 -9.55 14.03 -0.59
CA LYS A 20 -8.36 13.24 -0.28
C LYS A 20 -8.76 11.81 0.08
N ILE A 21 -8.42 10.87 -0.79
CA ILE A 21 -8.78 9.46 -0.70
C ILE A 21 -7.48 8.64 -0.69
N GLY A 22 -7.27 7.88 0.38
CA GLY A 22 -6.25 6.84 0.43
C GLY A 22 -6.84 5.47 0.15
N ALA A 23 -6.06 4.55 -0.40
CA ALA A 23 -6.46 3.17 -0.59
C ALA A 23 -5.40 2.18 -0.13
N ALA A 24 -5.82 1.14 0.58
CA ALA A 24 -4.99 0.02 0.99
C ALA A 24 -5.43 -1.26 0.26
N GLY A 25 -4.48 -1.95 -0.36
CA GLY A 25 -4.69 -3.19 -1.09
C GLY A 25 -3.97 -4.34 -0.40
N LEU A 26 -4.72 -5.39 -0.08
CA LEU A 26 -4.23 -6.59 0.60
C LEU A 26 -4.24 -7.79 -0.36
N CYS A 27 -3.15 -8.55 -0.41
CA CYS A 27 -2.98 -9.65 -1.37
C CYS A 27 -3.23 -9.19 -2.82
N TRP A 28 -4.23 -9.77 -3.49
CA TRP A 28 -4.66 -9.39 -4.84
C TRP A 28 -5.20 -7.96 -4.93
N GLY A 29 -5.70 -7.41 -3.82
CA GLY A 29 -6.17 -6.02 -3.75
C GLY A 29 -5.07 -5.01 -4.03
N ALA A 30 -3.80 -5.37 -3.80
CA ALA A 30 -2.65 -4.52 -4.13
C ALA A 30 -2.58 -4.23 -5.64
N LYS A 31 -2.96 -5.18 -6.50
CA LYS A 31 -3.03 -4.94 -7.94
C LYS A 31 -4.10 -3.91 -8.30
N VAL A 32 -5.20 -3.84 -7.56
CA VAL A 32 -6.21 -2.79 -7.79
C VAL A 32 -5.66 -1.43 -7.39
N VAL A 33 -5.07 -1.35 -6.20
CA VAL A 33 -4.56 -0.09 -5.64
C VAL A 33 -3.38 0.46 -6.45
N VAL A 34 -2.47 -0.38 -6.93
CA VAL A 34 -1.35 0.10 -7.77
C VAL A 34 -1.83 0.66 -9.12
N GLU A 35 -2.91 0.12 -9.69
CA GLU A 35 -3.51 0.69 -10.90
C GLU A 35 -4.15 2.06 -10.63
N LEU A 36 -4.89 2.20 -9.53
CA LEU A 36 -5.43 3.51 -9.10
C LEU A 36 -4.32 4.53 -8.85
N ALA A 37 -3.20 4.08 -8.30
CA ALA A 37 -2.02 4.90 -8.04
C ALA A 37 -1.30 5.37 -9.33
N LYS A 38 -1.46 4.66 -10.45
CA LYS A 38 -0.95 5.04 -11.78
C LYS A 38 -1.84 6.10 -12.44
N ASP A 39 -3.14 6.06 -12.21
CA ASP A 39 -4.10 7.03 -12.75
C ASP A 39 -4.24 8.29 -11.86
N ALA A 40 -3.70 8.24 -10.65
CA ALA A 40 -3.86 9.28 -9.61
C ALA A 40 -5.32 9.52 -9.19
N ASP A 41 -6.16 8.47 -9.29
CA ASP A 41 -7.54 8.47 -8.79
C ASP A 41 -7.61 8.57 -7.25
N ILE A 42 -6.54 8.14 -6.59
CA ILE A 42 -6.32 8.21 -5.14
C ILE A 42 -5.12 9.11 -4.85
N GLN A 43 -5.01 9.64 -3.63
CA GLN A 43 -3.92 10.54 -3.23
C GLN A 43 -2.79 9.81 -2.50
N VAL A 44 -3.03 8.59 -2.02
CA VAL A 44 -2.00 7.78 -1.34
C VAL A 44 -2.37 6.30 -1.43
N ALA A 45 -1.37 5.47 -1.66
CA ALA A 45 -1.49 4.03 -1.82
C ALA A 45 -0.79 3.27 -0.70
N ALA A 46 -1.35 2.14 -0.31
CA ALA A 46 -0.69 1.14 0.53
C ALA A 46 -0.87 -0.26 -0.05
N LEU A 47 0.24 -0.98 -0.23
CA LEU A 47 0.28 -2.33 -0.77
C LEU A 47 0.80 -3.28 0.31
N LEU A 48 -0.06 -4.19 0.78
CA LEU A 48 0.31 -5.17 1.80
C LEU A 48 0.37 -6.55 1.17
N HIS A 49 1.50 -7.26 1.36
CA HIS A 49 1.77 -8.59 0.76
C HIS A 49 1.26 -8.68 -0.68
N PRO A 50 1.78 -7.83 -1.58
CA PRO A 50 1.16 -7.60 -2.88
C PRO A 50 1.12 -8.87 -3.74
N THR A 51 0.01 -9.10 -4.43
CA THR A 51 -0.14 -10.18 -5.43
C THR A 51 -0.43 -9.59 -6.81
N PHE A 52 0.16 -10.17 -7.85
CA PHE A 52 0.03 -9.74 -9.26
C PHE A 52 0.56 -8.34 -9.60
N VAL A 53 1.23 -7.68 -8.65
CA VAL A 53 1.92 -6.41 -8.90
C VAL A 53 3.22 -6.70 -9.63
N THR A 54 3.48 -5.97 -10.69
CA THR A 54 4.71 -6.08 -11.50
C THR A 54 5.63 -4.89 -11.28
N LEU A 55 6.89 -5.02 -11.69
CA LEU A 55 7.84 -3.91 -11.61
C LEU A 55 7.38 -2.70 -12.43
N ASP A 56 6.75 -2.92 -13.58
CA ASP A 56 6.26 -1.84 -14.44
C ASP A 56 5.04 -1.13 -13.83
N ASP A 57 4.24 -1.83 -13.02
CA ASP A 57 3.19 -1.18 -12.24
C ASP A 57 3.78 -0.17 -11.25
N ILE A 58 4.82 -0.58 -10.51
CA ILE A 58 5.50 0.27 -9.54
C ILE A 58 6.17 1.47 -10.22
N LYS A 59 6.85 1.27 -11.35
CA LYS A 59 7.41 2.38 -12.15
C LYS A 59 6.33 3.38 -12.59
N GLY A 60 5.11 2.92 -12.82
CA GLY A 60 3.99 3.75 -13.23
C GLY A 60 3.32 4.56 -12.12
N VAL A 61 3.56 4.24 -10.84
CA VAL A 61 2.91 4.91 -9.69
C VAL A 61 3.21 6.41 -9.70
N LYS A 62 2.19 7.24 -9.48
CA LYS A 62 2.30 8.71 -9.49
C LYS A 62 2.02 9.36 -8.13
N VAL A 63 1.66 8.57 -7.13
CA VAL A 63 1.20 9.04 -5.82
C VAL A 63 2.00 8.37 -4.71
N PRO A 64 2.09 8.98 -3.52
CA PRO A 64 2.81 8.39 -2.41
C PRO A 64 2.38 6.93 -2.15
N VAL A 65 3.35 6.02 -2.03
CA VAL A 65 3.08 4.59 -1.86
C VAL A 65 3.87 3.96 -0.71
N VAL A 66 3.18 3.18 0.12
CA VAL A 66 3.82 2.23 1.03
C VAL A 66 3.72 0.80 0.51
N ILE A 67 4.80 0.03 0.63
CA ILE A 67 4.82 -1.41 0.37
C ILE A 67 5.28 -2.15 1.62
N LEU A 68 4.40 -2.97 2.18
CA LEU A 68 4.73 -3.86 3.30
C LEU A 68 4.85 -5.29 2.75
N GLY A 69 6.05 -5.85 2.81
CA GLY A 69 6.37 -7.21 2.37
C GLY A 69 6.63 -8.18 3.53
N ALA A 70 6.55 -9.47 3.27
CA ALA A 70 6.78 -10.54 4.24
C ALA A 70 7.99 -11.39 3.84
N GLU A 71 8.86 -11.71 4.81
CA GLU A 71 10.09 -12.48 4.56
C GLU A 71 9.82 -13.85 3.91
N PHE A 72 8.78 -14.56 4.35
CA PHE A 72 8.45 -15.89 3.84
C PHE A 72 7.38 -15.88 2.73
N ASP A 73 7.09 -14.72 2.15
CA ASP A 73 6.16 -14.62 1.03
C ASP A 73 6.77 -15.21 -0.24
N LYS A 74 6.06 -16.16 -0.87
CA LYS A 74 6.46 -16.78 -2.15
C LYS A 74 5.79 -16.13 -3.36
N ILE A 75 4.77 -15.30 -3.13
CA ILE A 75 4.02 -14.57 -4.15
C ILE A 75 4.73 -13.25 -4.45
N SER A 76 5.07 -12.50 -3.40
CA SER A 76 5.93 -11.31 -3.48
C SER A 76 7.21 -11.50 -2.67
N PRO A 77 8.16 -12.31 -3.18
CA PRO A 77 9.37 -12.62 -2.44
C PRO A 77 10.22 -11.36 -2.16
N PRO A 78 11.07 -11.37 -1.12
CA PRO A 78 11.88 -10.22 -0.74
C PRO A 78 12.70 -9.61 -1.88
N GLU A 79 13.18 -10.45 -2.81
CA GLU A 79 13.91 -10.00 -4.00
C GLU A 79 13.05 -9.13 -4.91
N LEU A 80 11.76 -9.48 -5.08
CA LEU A 80 10.83 -8.69 -5.86
C LEU A 80 10.48 -7.38 -5.15
N VAL A 81 10.26 -7.41 -3.83
CA VAL A 81 9.98 -6.19 -3.05
C VAL A 81 11.17 -5.23 -3.08
N LYS A 82 12.41 -5.74 -3.04
CA LYS A 82 13.63 -4.93 -3.24
C LYS A 82 13.70 -4.30 -4.64
N GLN A 83 13.25 -5.00 -5.68
CA GLN A 83 13.15 -4.40 -7.01
C GLN A 83 12.10 -3.28 -7.05
N PHE A 84 10.99 -3.43 -6.34
CA PHE A 84 9.99 -2.36 -6.20
C PHE A 84 10.57 -1.14 -5.49
N GLU A 85 11.28 -1.35 -4.37
CA GLU A 85 11.95 -0.29 -3.65
C GLU A 85 12.96 0.45 -4.54
N ALA A 86 13.81 -0.27 -5.28
CA ALA A 86 14.76 0.35 -6.21
C ALA A 86 14.07 1.16 -7.32
N ALA A 87 12.93 0.68 -7.82
CA ALA A 87 12.13 1.42 -8.81
C ALA A 87 11.51 2.70 -8.23
N LEU A 88 11.11 2.69 -6.96
CA LEU A 88 10.59 3.88 -6.26
C LEU A 88 11.70 4.87 -5.90
N GLN A 89 12.88 4.39 -5.51
CA GLN A 89 14.05 5.23 -5.27
C GLN A 89 14.49 6.00 -6.52
N ALA A 90 14.26 5.43 -7.71
CA ALA A 90 14.49 6.11 -8.98
C ALA A 90 13.45 7.20 -9.32
N LYS A 91 12.45 7.41 -8.44
CA LYS A 91 11.36 8.38 -8.59
C LYS A 91 11.32 9.35 -7.40
N PRO A 92 12.27 10.31 -7.32
CA PRO A 92 12.38 11.22 -6.17
C PRO A 92 11.14 12.11 -5.98
N GLU A 93 10.28 12.25 -7.00
CA GLU A 93 9.02 12.98 -6.94
C GLU A 93 7.88 12.20 -6.25
N VAL A 94 8.06 10.89 -6.01
CA VAL A 94 7.06 10.04 -5.34
C VAL A 94 7.58 9.63 -3.97
N ASP A 95 6.96 10.19 -2.93
CA ASP A 95 7.16 9.76 -1.55
C ASP A 95 6.88 8.25 -1.42
N HIS A 96 7.80 7.51 -0.82
CA HIS A 96 7.62 6.08 -0.64
C HIS A 96 8.16 5.58 0.69
N PHE A 97 7.62 4.45 1.11
CA PHE A 97 8.09 3.69 2.26
C PHE A 97 7.99 2.20 1.93
N VAL A 98 9.10 1.47 2.05
CA VAL A 98 9.09 0.01 1.85
C VAL A 98 9.63 -0.64 3.11
N LYS A 99 8.93 -1.66 3.60
CA LYS A 99 9.33 -2.39 4.80
C LYS A 99 9.10 -3.89 4.62
N MET A 100 10.11 -4.66 4.97
CA MET A 100 10.05 -6.11 5.04
C MET A 100 9.83 -6.55 6.50
N PHE A 101 8.82 -7.36 6.73
CA PHE A 101 8.52 -7.95 8.03
C PHE A 101 9.18 -9.33 8.15
N PRO A 102 10.05 -9.54 9.15
CA PRO A 102 10.68 -10.83 9.38
C PRO A 102 9.71 -11.84 9.98
N GLY A 103 9.94 -13.13 9.74
CA GLY A 103 9.23 -14.23 10.39
C GLY A 103 7.78 -14.44 9.95
N VAL A 104 7.26 -13.63 9.04
CA VAL A 104 5.85 -13.68 8.61
C VAL A 104 5.69 -14.16 7.17
N SER A 105 4.52 -14.73 6.88
CA SER A 105 4.15 -15.24 5.56
C SER A 105 3.16 -14.32 4.85
N HIS A 106 2.86 -14.63 3.59
CA HIS A 106 1.81 -13.94 2.84
C HIS A 106 0.48 -13.85 3.62
N GLY A 107 -0.13 -12.66 3.62
CA GLY A 107 -1.40 -12.42 4.32
C GLY A 107 -1.28 -12.19 5.83
N TRP A 108 -0.07 -12.05 6.39
CA TRP A 108 0.14 -11.94 7.84
C TRP A 108 -0.63 -10.82 8.52
N THR A 109 -1.03 -9.77 7.80
CA THR A 109 -1.77 -8.64 8.39
C THR A 109 -3.24 -8.96 8.67
N VAL A 110 -3.77 -10.06 8.12
CA VAL A 110 -5.18 -10.46 8.28
C VAL A 110 -5.40 -11.97 8.47
N ARG A 111 -4.36 -12.80 8.34
CA ARG A 111 -4.44 -14.28 8.43
C ARG A 111 -3.55 -14.87 9.53
N TYR A 112 -3.08 -14.05 10.47
CA TYR A 112 -2.33 -14.52 11.62
C TYR A 112 -3.23 -15.33 12.57
N ARG A 113 -2.60 -16.14 13.42
CA ARG A 113 -3.28 -16.82 14.53
C ARG A 113 -3.07 -16.01 15.79
N ASP A 114 -4.11 -15.82 16.59
CA ASP A 114 -4.04 -15.02 17.82
C ASP A 114 -3.07 -15.61 18.85
N GLU A 115 -2.82 -16.92 18.78
CA GLU A 115 -1.86 -17.60 19.66
C GLU A 115 -0.39 -17.38 19.24
N ASP A 116 -0.13 -16.95 18.00
CA ASP A 116 1.21 -16.62 17.54
C ASP A 116 1.52 -15.15 17.88
N VAL A 117 2.06 -14.96 19.09
CA VAL A 117 2.42 -13.64 19.63
C VAL A 117 3.34 -12.85 18.68
N THR A 118 4.22 -13.53 17.95
CA THR A 118 5.11 -12.88 16.98
C THR A 118 4.31 -12.36 15.79
N ALA A 119 3.45 -13.20 15.20
CA ALA A 119 2.62 -12.79 14.08
C ALA A 119 1.63 -11.68 14.47
N VAL A 120 1.02 -11.75 15.67
CA VAL A 120 0.14 -10.69 16.20
C VAL A 120 0.90 -9.38 16.31
N LYS A 121 2.10 -9.38 16.92
CA LYS A 121 2.92 -8.17 17.05
C LYS A 121 3.28 -7.58 15.69
N SER A 122 3.71 -8.42 14.74
CA SER A 122 4.03 -7.96 13.37
C SER A 122 2.82 -7.45 12.60
N ALA A 123 1.62 -8.02 12.83
CA ALA A 123 0.38 -7.50 12.24
C ALA A 123 -0.02 -6.15 12.84
N GLN A 124 0.13 -5.98 14.16
CA GLN A 124 -0.11 -4.70 14.85
C GLN A 124 0.87 -3.62 14.38
N GLU A 125 2.15 -3.96 14.25
CA GLU A 125 3.17 -3.05 13.73
C GLU A 125 2.87 -2.65 12.28
N ALA A 126 2.50 -3.59 11.41
CA ALA A 126 2.07 -3.28 10.04
C ALA A 126 0.83 -2.38 10.01
N HIS A 127 -0.12 -2.58 10.93
CA HIS A 127 -1.28 -1.70 11.04
C HIS A 127 -0.90 -0.28 11.48
N GLN A 128 0.02 -0.16 12.44
CA GLN A 128 0.53 1.14 12.88
C GLN A 128 1.27 1.86 11.74
N ASP A 129 2.13 1.16 11.00
CA ASP A 129 2.82 1.72 9.84
C ASP A 129 1.82 2.27 8.80
N LEU A 130 0.69 1.60 8.59
CA LEU A 130 -0.38 2.11 7.71
C LEU A 130 -1.02 3.38 8.24
N VAL A 131 -1.38 3.40 9.53
CA VAL A 131 -2.00 4.57 10.17
C VAL A 131 -1.06 5.77 10.08
N ASP A 132 0.22 5.57 10.38
CA ASP A 132 1.23 6.62 10.32
C ASP A 132 1.45 7.10 8.89
N TRP A 133 1.50 6.19 7.92
CA TRP A 133 1.63 6.52 6.50
C TRP A 133 0.45 7.34 5.98
N PHE A 134 -0.78 6.87 6.18
CA PHE A 134 -1.96 7.61 5.78
C PHE A 134 -2.08 8.93 6.54
N GLY A 135 -1.75 8.94 7.83
CA GLY A 135 -1.70 10.14 8.65
C GLY A 135 -0.75 11.18 8.08
N LYS A 136 0.49 10.79 7.75
CA LYS A 136 1.48 11.67 7.10
C LYS A 136 0.97 12.23 5.78
N CYS A 137 0.41 11.39 4.90
CA CYS A 137 0.08 11.78 3.53
C CYS A 137 -1.28 12.50 3.38
N LEU A 138 -2.27 12.15 4.20
CA LEU A 138 -3.63 12.69 4.09
C LEU A 138 -3.88 13.91 4.97
N GLN A 139 -3.00 14.21 5.92
CA GLN A 139 -3.09 15.42 6.73
C GLN A 139 -3.37 16.64 5.83
N THR A 140 -4.47 17.31 6.08
CA THR A 140 -4.68 18.68 5.61
C THR A 140 -3.60 19.52 6.29
N ALA A 141 -2.87 20.33 5.51
CA ALA A 141 -2.15 21.43 6.10
C ALA A 141 -3.17 22.18 6.96
N HIS A 142 -3.04 22.12 8.29
CA HIS A 142 -3.61 23.16 9.10
C HIS A 142 -3.02 24.43 8.52
N SER A 143 -3.86 25.28 7.94
CA SER A 143 -3.48 26.65 7.65
C SER A 143 -2.84 27.16 8.92
N ALA A 144 -1.52 27.34 8.89
CA ALA A 144 -0.84 28.11 9.91
C ALA A 144 -1.48 29.50 9.82
N LEU A 145 -2.38 29.78 10.76
CA LEU A 145 -2.80 31.14 11.11
C LEU A 145 -1.68 31.77 11.92
#